data_AF-A0A4Y2UN65-F1
#
_entry.id   AF-A0A4Y2UN65-F1
#
_cell.length_a   1.000
_cell.length_b   1.000
_cell.length_c   1.000
_cell.angle_alpha   90.00
_cell.angle_beta   90.00
_cell.angle_gamma   90.00
#
_symmetry.space_group_name_H-M   'P 1'
#
loop_
_entity.id
_entity.type
_entity.pdbx_description
1 polymer ?
#
loop_
_entity_poly.entity_id
_entity_poly.type
_entity_poly.pdbx_seq_one_letter_code
_entity_poly.pdbx_strand_id
1 'polypeptide(L)'
;MALLEDTLVVFITQVLFFAGGWVFFMKQLFRDYEVHHVLVQLIFSITFSLSCTMFELIIFEILGVLHSNSRYIHWKLGLYAILFMTIVILPFYIGYFVLSNIRFIQKQLIKPLTVASWLGFMYLFWKLGDPFPILSPKHGIFSIEQCVSRVGVIGVTLMALLSGFGAVNYPYTSMTYFMKNVSPTDIQMQEKKVMQTLDMIIMKKK
;
A
#
# COMPACT_ATOMS: atom_id res chain seq x y z
N MET A 1 5.97 -33.95 -17.72
CA MET A 1 5.60 -34.27 -16.33
C MET A 1 5.99 -33.14 -15.40
N ALA A 2 7.25 -32.67 -15.44
CA ALA A 2 7.72 -31.47 -14.73
C ALA A 2 6.79 -30.23 -14.78
N LEU A 3 6.29 -29.82 -15.95
CA LEU A 3 5.46 -28.61 -16.04
C LEU A 3 4.13 -28.73 -15.28
N LEU A 4 3.53 -29.93 -15.27
CA LEU A 4 2.24 -30.17 -14.63
C LEU A 4 2.39 -30.23 -13.11
N GLU A 5 3.47 -30.85 -12.63
CA GLU A 5 3.87 -30.82 -11.21
C GLU A 5 4.17 -29.39 -10.75
N ASP A 6 4.95 -28.64 -11.52
CA ASP A 6 5.28 -27.24 -11.22
C ASP A 6 4.02 -26.36 -11.18
N THR A 7 3.11 -26.54 -12.14
CA THR A 7 1.84 -25.81 -12.19
C THR A 7 0.96 -26.15 -11.00
N LEU A 8 0.95 -27.42 -10.59
CA LEU A 8 0.17 -27.89 -9.45
C LEU A 8 0.71 -27.31 -8.14
N VAL A 9 2.04 -27.25 -7.97
CA VAL A 9 2.66 -26.60 -6.81
C VAL A 9 2.24 -25.13 -6.73
N VAL A 10 2.42 -24.37 -7.81
CA VAL A 10 2.05 -22.94 -7.86
C VAL A 10 0.54 -22.74 -7.65
N PHE A 11 -0.30 -23.63 -8.17
CA PHE A 11 -1.74 -23.55 -7.97
C PHE A 11 -2.14 -23.82 -6.52
N ILE A 12 -1.55 -24.84 -5.88
CA ILE A 12 -1.80 -25.13 -4.47
C ILE A 12 -1.41 -23.93 -3.60
N THR A 13 -0.23 -23.37 -3.81
CA THR A 13 0.25 -22.23 -3.02
C THR A 13 -0.61 -20.99 -3.26
N GLN A 14 -1.04 -20.75 -4.50
CA GLN A 14 -1.98 -19.69 -4.84
C GLN A 14 -3.34 -19.84 -4.12
N VAL A 15 -3.90 -21.05 -4.08
CA VAL A 15 -5.15 -21.35 -3.34
C VAL A 15 -4.95 -21.14 -1.84
N LEU A 16 -3.82 -21.57 -1.28
CA LEU A 16 -3.49 -21.34 0.13
C LEU A 16 -3.39 -19.85 0.44
N PHE A 17 -2.71 -19.05 -0.39
CA PHE A 17 -2.64 -17.60 -0.22
C PHE A 17 -4.00 -16.92 -0.37
N PHE A 18 -4.85 -17.40 -1.28
CA PHE A 18 -6.20 -16.89 -1.45
C PHE A 18 -7.06 -17.17 -0.22
N ALA A 19 -7.04 -18.41 0.29
CA ALA A 19 -7.75 -18.79 1.51
C ALA A 19 -7.22 -18.00 2.72
N GLY A 20 -5.90 -17.85 2.84
CA GLY A 20 -5.27 -17.02 3.87
C GLY A 20 -5.71 -15.55 3.80
N GLY A 21 -5.70 -14.96 2.61
CA GLY A 21 -6.17 -13.59 2.37
C GLY A 21 -7.66 -13.42 2.69
N TRP A 22 -8.50 -14.40 2.33
CA TRP A 22 -9.93 -14.40 2.66
C TRP A 22 -10.19 -14.47 4.16
N VAL A 23 -9.49 -15.38 4.86
CA VAL A 23 -9.61 -15.53 6.32
C VAL A 23 -9.09 -14.28 7.04
N PHE A 24 -7.96 -13.71 6.60
CA PHE A 24 -7.42 -12.47 7.14
C PHE A 24 -8.39 -11.30 6.96
N PHE A 25 -8.99 -11.17 5.77
CA PHE A 25 -10.00 -10.16 5.50
C PHE A 25 -11.21 -10.30 6.43
N MET A 26 -11.74 -11.52 6.57
CA MET A 26 -12.93 -11.80 7.39
C MET A 26 -12.69 -11.62 8.90
N LYS A 27 -11.52 -12.01 9.41
CA LYS A 27 -11.27 -12.05 10.86
C LYS A 27 -10.66 -10.76 11.41
N GLN A 28 -9.83 -10.05 10.65
CA GLN A 28 -8.94 -9.04 11.22
C GLN A 28 -9.11 -7.63 10.62
N LEU A 29 -9.49 -7.52 9.34
CA LEU A 29 -9.57 -6.20 8.69
C LEU A 29 -10.92 -5.50 8.89
N PHE A 30 -12.03 -6.24 8.95
CA PHE A 30 -13.39 -5.66 9.03
C PHE A 30 -14.33 -6.47 9.93
N ARG A 31 -13.96 -6.65 11.20
CA ARG A 31 -14.83 -7.29 12.19
C ARG A 31 -16.18 -6.54 12.39
N ASP A 32 -16.23 -5.25 12.08
CA ASP A 32 -17.36 -4.35 12.39
C ASP A 32 -17.98 -3.63 11.16
N TYR A 33 -17.65 -4.00 9.92
CA TYR A 33 -18.31 -3.40 8.73
C TYR A 33 -19.53 -4.24 8.31
N GLU A 34 -20.72 -3.76 8.66
CA GLU A 34 -22.03 -4.40 8.46
C GLU A 34 -22.44 -4.61 6.98
N VAL A 35 -21.62 -4.21 5.99
CA VAL A 35 -21.95 -4.35 4.56
C VAL A 35 -20.92 -5.23 3.86
N HIS A 36 -21.21 -6.53 3.79
CA HIS A 36 -20.35 -7.53 3.16
C HIS A 36 -20.50 -7.48 1.63
N HIS A 37 -19.79 -6.56 0.97
CA HIS A 37 -19.64 -6.63 -0.48
C HIS A 37 -18.66 -7.75 -0.83
N VAL A 38 -19.18 -8.97 -1.03
CA VAL A 38 -18.42 -10.18 -1.40
C VAL A 38 -17.44 -9.92 -2.55
N LEU A 39 -17.82 -9.07 -3.52
CA LEU A 39 -16.93 -8.66 -4.62
C LEU A 39 -15.67 -7.95 -4.16
N VAL A 40 -15.74 -7.06 -3.17
CA VAL A 40 -14.57 -6.35 -2.63
C VAL A 40 -13.64 -7.32 -1.91
N GLN A 41 -14.23 -8.26 -1.17
CA GLN A 41 -13.48 -9.33 -0.50
C GLN A 41 -12.74 -10.20 -1.52
N LEU A 42 -13.43 -10.60 -2.59
CA LEU A 42 -12.82 -11.35 -3.70
C LEU A 42 -11.69 -10.57 -4.36
N ILE A 43 -11.90 -9.29 -4.71
CA ILE A 43 -10.87 -8.46 -5.34
C ILE A 43 -9.64 -8.34 -4.44
N PHE A 44 -9.85 -8.12 -3.14
CA PHE A 44 -8.76 -8.08 -2.17
C PHE A 44 -8.02 -9.42 -2.10
N SER A 45 -8.73 -10.53 -1.89
CA SER A 45 -8.11 -11.85 -1.74
C SER A 45 -7.39 -12.31 -3.01
N ILE A 46 -7.92 -12.01 -4.20
CA ILE A 46 -7.23 -12.30 -5.47
C ILE A 46 -5.96 -11.45 -5.59
N THR A 47 -6.04 -10.15 -5.32
CA THR A 47 -4.88 -9.24 -5.41
C THR A 47 -3.79 -9.64 -4.41
N PHE A 48 -4.18 -10.00 -3.19
CA PHE A 48 -3.27 -10.50 -2.16
C PHE A 48 -2.62 -11.82 -2.58
N SER A 49 -3.41 -12.78 -3.04
CA SER A 49 -2.93 -14.08 -3.54
C SER A 49 -1.92 -13.91 -4.67
N LEU A 50 -2.25 -13.11 -5.70
CA LEU A 50 -1.34 -12.80 -6.81
C LEU A 50 -0.03 -12.14 -6.34
N SER A 51 -0.09 -11.26 -5.34
CA SER A 51 1.11 -10.62 -4.77
C SER A 51 2.00 -11.62 -4.04
N CYS A 52 1.40 -12.51 -3.26
CA CYS A 52 2.12 -13.59 -2.57
C CYS A 52 2.73 -14.58 -3.56
N THR A 53 2.01 -14.97 -4.62
CA THR A 53 2.54 -15.85 -5.67
C THR A 53 3.72 -15.20 -6.41
N MET A 54 3.65 -13.91 -6.72
CA MET A 54 4.78 -13.20 -7.33
C MET A 54 6.01 -13.19 -6.41
N PHE A 55 5.82 -12.96 -5.11
CA PHE A 55 6.90 -13.01 -4.12
C PHE A 55 7.47 -14.42 -3.94
N GLU A 56 6.62 -15.43 -3.91
CA GLU A 56 7.02 -16.84 -3.85
C GLU A 56 7.87 -17.24 -5.07
N LEU A 57 7.49 -16.81 -6.27
CA LEU A 57 8.27 -17.08 -7.49
C LEU A 57 9.69 -16.48 -7.41
N ILE A 58 9.86 -15.31 -6.79
CA ILE A 58 11.20 -14.73 -6.53
C ILE A 58 11.98 -15.65 -5.58
N ILE A 59 11.34 -16.15 -4.52
CA ILE A 59 11.99 -17.08 -3.58
C ILE A 59 12.42 -18.37 -4.28
N PHE A 60 11.55 -18.95 -5.12
CA PHE A 60 11.87 -20.13 -5.90
C PHE A 60 12.98 -19.88 -6.92
N GLU A 61 13.09 -18.67 -7.46
CA GLU A 61 14.21 -18.27 -8.30
C GLU A 61 15.53 -18.31 -7.53
N ILE A 62 15.57 -17.70 -6.33
CA ILE A 62 16.76 -17.66 -5.47
C ILE A 62 17.16 -19.07 -4.99
N LEU A 63 16.19 -19.91 -4.62
CA LEU A 63 16.44 -21.26 -4.12
C LEU A 63 16.73 -22.29 -5.23
N GLY A 64 16.57 -21.92 -6.50
CA GLY A 64 16.75 -22.84 -7.63
C GLY A 64 15.68 -23.94 -7.68
N VAL A 65 14.52 -23.70 -7.07
CA VAL A 65 13.36 -24.61 -7.08
C VAL A 65 12.52 -24.28 -8.32
N LEU A 66 11.87 -25.29 -8.91
CA LEU A 66 11.03 -25.21 -10.13
C LEU A 66 11.82 -25.04 -11.44
N HIS A 67 11.32 -25.60 -12.55
CA HIS A 67 12.00 -25.47 -13.84
C HIS A 67 11.97 -24.03 -14.37
N SER A 68 13.09 -23.54 -14.92
CA SER A 68 13.23 -22.17 -15.45
C SER A 68 12.17 -21.78 -16.47
N ASN A 69 11.77 -22.68 -17.37
CA ASN A 69 10.74 -22.40 -18.37
C ASN A 69 9.34 -22.25 -17.74
N SER A 70 9.02 -23.08 -16.73
CA SER A 70 7.74 -23.03 -16.02
C SER A 70 7.64 -21.73 -15.20
N ARG A 71 8.71 -21.38 -14.46
CA ARG A 71 8.80 -20.12 -13.72
C ARG A 71 8.58 -18.90 -14.60
N TYR A 72 9.20 -18.86 -15.77
CA TYR A 72 9.06 -17.73 -16.69
C TYR A 72 7.61 -17.53 -17.15
N ILE A 73 6.89 -18.62 -17.42
CA ILE A 73 5.46 -18.57 -17.80
C ILE A 73 4.61 -18.07 -16.64
N HIS A 74 4.79 -18.64 -15.44
CA HIS A 74 4.04 -18.22 -14.24
C HIS A 74 4.35 -16.78 -13.84
N TRP A 75 5.60 -16.35 -13.97
CA TRP A 75 6.04 -14.98 -13.76
C TRP A 75 5.35 -14.01 -14.71
N LYS A 76 5.37 -14.32 -16.00
CA LYS A 76 4.72 -13.50 -17.03
C LYS A 76 3.22 -13.40 -16.78
N LEU A 77 2.55 -14.53 -16.50
CA LEU A 77 1.12 -14.57 -16.20
C LEU A 77 0.79 -13.77 -14.93
N GLY A 78 1.55 -13.96 -13.86
CA GLY A 78 1.38 -13.24 -12.59
C GLY A 78 1.54 -11.74 -12.76
N LEU A 79 2.56 -11.29 -13.52
CA LEU A 79 2.73 -9.88 -13.86
C LEU A 79 1.55 -9.31 -14.65
N TYR A 80 1.05 -10.02 -15.67
CA TYR A 80 -0.13 -9.55 -16.41
C TYR A 80 -1.36 -9.46 -15.50
N ALA A 81 -1.60 -10.46 -14.67
CA ALA A 81 -2.75 -10.51 -13.77
C ALA A 81 -2.70 -9.39 -12.72
N ILE A 82 -1.55 -9.17 -12.06
CA ILE A 82 -1.42 -8.15 -11.03
C ILE A 82 -1.48 -6.72 -11.60
N LEU A 83 -0.90 -6.48 -12.78
CA LEU A 83 -1.00 -5.19 -13.45
C LEU A 83 -2.44 -4.89 -13.87
N PHE A 84 -3.13 -5.88 -14.43
CA PHE A 84 -4.54 -5.74 -14.82
C PHE A 84 -5.42 -5.45 -13.60
N MET A 85 -5.23 -6.19 -12.50
CA MET A 85 -5.93 -5.93 -11.25
C MET A 85 -5.68 -4.51 -10.73
N THR A 86 -4.41 -4.06 -10.75
CA THR A 86 -4.00 -2.79 -10.14
C THR A 86 -4.39 -1.57 -10.97
N ILE A 87 -4.30 -1.64 -12.30
CA ILE A 87 -4.51 -0.49 -13.19
C ILE A 87 -5.96 -0.38 -13.65
N VAL A 88 -6.63 -1.51 -13.86
CA VAL A 88 -7.99 -1.52 -14.43
C VAL A 88 -9.03 -1.73 -13.36
N ILE A 89 -8.96 -2.87 -12.65
CA ILE A 89 -10.04 -3.31 -11.75
C ILE A 89 -10.11 -2.43 -10.50
N LEU A 90 -9.01 -2.29 -9.75
CA LEU A 90 -8.99 -1.54 -8.49
C LEU A 90 -9.47 -0.08 -8.66
N PRO A 91 -8.96 0.71 -9.62
CA PRO A 91 -9.38 2.11 -9.77
C PRO A 91 -10.85 2.23 -10.19
N PHE A 92 -11.35 1.29 -11.00
CA PHE A 92 -12.76 1.26 -11.38
C PHE A 92 -13.67 1.04 -10.16
N TYR A 93 -13.36 0.06 -9.32
CA TYR A 93 -14.14 -0.23 -8.12
C TYR A 93 -14.04 0.89 -7.08
N ILE A 94 -12.84 1.42 -6.83
CA ILE A 94 -12.65 2.55 -5.92
C ILE A 94 -13.46 3.76 -6.41
N GLY A 95 -13.39 4.09 -7.71
CA GLY A 95 -14.18 5.16 -8.30
C GLY A 95 -15.69 4.94 -8.13
N TYR A 96 -16.17 3.71 -8.35
CA TYR A 96 -17.57 3.35 -8.16
C TYR A 96 -18.02 3.57 -6.71
N PHE A 97 -17.25 3.10 -5.72
CA PHE A 97 -17.60 3.23 -4.30
C PHE A 97 -17.52 4.68 -3.82
N VAL A 98 -16.50 5.44 -4.23
CA VAL A 98 -16.38 6.87 -3.90
C VAL A 98 -17.59 7.64 -4.42
N LEU A 99 -17.96 7.45 -5.69
CA LEU A 99 -19.12 8.13 -6.28
C LEU A 99 -20.45 7.66 -5.67
N SER A 100 -20.57 6.37 -5.33
CA SER A 100 -21.76 5.84 -4.68
C SER A 100 -21.95 6.35 -3.25
N ASN A 101 -20.88 6.76 -2.56
CA ASN A 101 -20.96 7.29 -1.20
C ASN A 101 -21.37 8.78 -1.16
N ILE A 102 -21.24 9.50 -2.28
CA ILE A 102 -21.60 10.92 -2.35
C ILE A 102 -23.13 11.05 -2.45
N ARG A 103 -23.76 11.57 -1.40
CA ARG A 103 -25.23 11.74 -1.30
C ARG A 103 -25.84 12.65 -2.37
N PHE A 104 -25.03 13.52 -2.98
CA PHE A 104 -25.46 14.54 -3.93
C PHE A 104 -25.70 13.98 -5.36
N ILE A 105 -25.24 12.76 -5.66
CA ILE A 105 -25.25 12.21 -7.03
C ILE A 105 -26.51 11.38 -7.24
N GLN A 106 -27.26 11.67 -8.31
CA GLN A 106 -28.40 10.85 -8.72
C GLN A 106 -27.95 9.44 -9.09
N LYS A 107 -28.70 8.42 -8.65
CA LYS A 107 -28.37 6.99 -8.86
C LYS A 107 -28.16 6.61 -10.33
N GLN A 108 -28.82 7.33 -11.26
CA GLN A 108 -28.68 7.10 -12.71
C GLN A 108 -27.37 7.65 -13.29
N LEU A 109 -26.80 8.69 -12.69
CA LEU A 109 -25.54 9.32 -13.12
C LEU A 109 -24.29 8.62 -12.56
N ILE A 110 -24.42 7.75 -11.54
CA ILE A 110 -23.28 7.06 -10.94
C ILE A 110 -22.52 6.22 -11.98
N LYS A 111 -23.22 5.41 -12.79
CA LYS A 111 -22.59 4.54 -13.79
C LYS A 111 -21.77 5.31 -14.85
N PRO A 112 -22.33 6.30 -15.57
CA PRO A 112 -21.55 7.05 -16.55
C PRO A 112 -20.44 7.88 -15.90
N LEU A 113 -20.65 8.41 -14.70
CA LEU A 113 -19.64 9.17 -13.97
C LEU A 113 -18.48 8.30 -13.50
N THR A 114 -18.73 7.05 -13.09
CA THR A 114 -17.68 6.08 -12.78
C THR A 114 -16.84 5.76 -14.01
N VAL A 115 -17.46 5.56 -15.17
CA VAL A 115 -16.73 5.32 -16.42
C VAL A 115 -15.90 6.55 -16.80
N ALA A 116 -16.46 7.76 -16.67
CA ALA A 116 -15.73 9.00 -16.92
C ALA A 116 -14.54 9.19 -15.97
N SER A 117 -14.73 8.93 -14.67
CA SER A 117 -13.67 8.96 -13.65
C SER A 117 -12.57 7.93 -13.95
N TRP A 118 -12.96 6.72 -14.35
CA TRP A 118 -12.03 5.67 -14.74
C TRP A 118 -11.23 6.03 -16.00
N LEU A 119 -11.87 6.59 -17.03
CA LEU A 119 -11.18 7.09 -18.22
C LEU A 119 -10.24 8.25 -17.88
N GLY A 120 -10.66 9.16 -17.00
CA GLY A 120 -9.82 10.24 -16.48
C GLY A 120 -8.59 9.71 -15.75
N PHE A 121 -8.77 8.68 -14.92
CA PHE A 121 -7.67 7.98 -14.25
C PHE A 121 -6.71 7.34 -15.27
N MET A 122 -7.22 6.60 -16.26
CA MET A 122 -6.40 5.98 -17.29
C MET A 122 -5.58 7.02 -18.08
N TYR A 123 -6.19 8.16 -18.41
CA TYR A 123 -5.50 9.27 -19.07
C TYR A 123 -4.41 9.89 -18.17
N LEU A 124 -4.72 10.16 -16.90
CA LEU A 124 -3.74 10.71 -15.94
C LEU A 124 -2.60 9.72 -15.70
N PHE A 125 -2.90 8.44 -15.55
CA PHE A 125 -1.91 7.38 -15.41
C PHE A 125 -0.96 7.32 -16.61
N TRP A 126 -1.49 7.53 -17.82
CA TRP A 126 -0.66 7.61 -19.01
C TRP A 126 0.19 8.88 -19.05
N LYS A 127 -0.40 10.03 -18.72
CA LYS A 127 0.33 11.31 -18.76
C LYS A 127 1.40 11.43 -17.67
N LEU A 128 1.18 10.86 -16.49
CA LEU A 128 2.13 10.83 -15.38
C LEU A 128 3.37 9.98 -15.68
N GLY A 129 3.27 9.03 -16.60
CA GLY A 129 4.37 8.16 -17.00
C GLY A 129 5.29 8.72 -18.09
N ASP A 130 4.87 9.77 -18.80
CA ASP A 130 5.62 10.38 -19.90
C ASP A 130 6.91 11.13 -19.49
N PRO A 131 6.99 11.83 -18.33
CA PRO A 131 8.21 12.54 -17.94
C PRO A 131 9.36 11.62 -17.48
N PHE A 132 9.16 10.30 -17.42
CA PHE A 132 10.20 9.35 -17.00
C PHE A 132 10.90 8.71 -18.21
N PRO A 133 12.16 9.10 -18.51
CA PRO A 133 12.92 8.58 -19.65
C PRO A 133 13.55 7.21 -19.32
N ILE A 134 12.72 6.17 -19.19
CA ILE A 134 13.17 4.76 -19.13
C ILE A 134 12.75 4.03 -20.43
N LEU A 135 12.10 4.76 -21.33
CA LEU A 135 11.54 4.28 -22.59
C LEU A 135 12.66 4.14 -23.63
N SER A 136 13.11 2.91 -23.88
CA SER A 136 13.76 2.61 -25.16
C SER A 136 12.69 2.78 -26.26
N PRO A 137 12.88 3.66 -27.27
CA PRO A 137 11.88 3.97 -28.30
C PRO A 137 11.44 2.78 -29.17
N LYS A 138 12.03 1.60 -28.94
CA LYS A 138 11.84 0.40 -29.76
C LYS A 138 10.76 -0.56 -29.25
N HIS A 139 10.20 -0.33 -28.06
CA HIS A 139 9.11 -1.15 -27.52
C HIS A 139 7.76 -0.45 -27.68
N GLY A 140 6.76 -1.16 -28.23
CA GLY A 140 5.44 -0.61 -28.54
C GLY A 140 4.71 -0.02 -27.33
N ILE A 141 3.68 0.80 -27.63
CA ILE A 141 2.88 1.60 -26.67
C ILE A 141 2.27 0.76 -25.53
N PHE A 142 2.06 -0.54 -25.74
CA PHE A 142 1.48 -1.46 -24.74
C PHE A 142 2.49 -2.52 -24.25
N SER A 143 3.79 -2.21 -24.22
CA SER A 143 4.78 -3.14 -23.66
C SER A 143 4.61 -3.28 -22.15
N ILE A 144 4.63 -4.52 -21.64
CA ILE A 144 4.51 -4.81 -20.21
C ILE A 144 5.57 -4.09 -19.37
N GLU A 145 6.78 -3.94 -19.90
CA GLU A 145 7.89 -3.27 -19.22
C GLU A 145 7.58 -1.81 -18.91
N GLN A 146 6.92 -1.12 -19.85
CA GLN A 146 6.52 0.28 -19.66
C GLN A 146 5.44 0.40 -18.58
N CYS A 147 4.49 -0.53 -18.58
CA CYS A 147 3.42 -0.60 -17.60
C CYS A 147 3.97 -0.84 -16.18
N VAL A 148 4.86 -1.84 -16.03
CA VAL A 148 5.55 -2.14 -14.76
C VAL A 148 6.39 -0.94 -14.30
N SER A 149 7.15 -0.31 -15.20
CA SER A 149 7.97 0.86 -14.87
C SER A 149 7.13 2.03 -14.34
N ARG A 150 6.01 2.34 -14.99
CA ARG A 150 5.11 3.43 -14.58
C ARG A 150 4.47 3.17 -13.22
N VAL A 151 3.94 1.95 -13.01
CA VAL A 151 3.40 1.55 -11.69
C VAL A 151 4.50 1.59 -10.63
N GLY A 152 5.71 1.13 -10.96
CA GLY A 152 6.85 1.14 -10.04
C GLY A 152 7.22 2.54 -9.57
N VAL A 153 7.32 3.52 -10.48
CA VAL A 153 7.63 4.91 -10.11
C VAL A 153 6.53 5.53 -9.25
N ILE A 154 5.26 5.34 -9.62
CA ILE A 154 4.13 5.84 -8.82
C ILE A 154 4.11 5.17 -7.44
N GLY A 155 4.35 3.86 -7.38
CA GLY A 155 4.40 3.11 -6.12
C GLY A 155 5.52 3.58 -5.20
N VAL A 156 6.75 3.71 -5.72
CA VAL A 156 7.93 4.15 -4.94
C VAL A 156 7.77 5.59 -4.47
N THR A 157 7.23 6.48 -5.31
CA THR A 157 6.97 7.88 -4.90
C THR A 157 5.94 7.96 -3.79
N LEU A 158 4.85 7.20 -3.87
CA LEU A 158 3.85 7.10 -2.80
C LEU A 158 4.44 6.49 -1.52
N MET A 159 5.24 5.41 -1.63
CA MET A 159 5.92 4.82 -0.47
C MET A 159 6.90 5.80 0.19
N ALA A 160 7.63 6.58 -0.60
CA ALA A 160 8.54 7.60 -0.09
C ALA A 160 7.80 8.71 0.67
N LEU A 161 6.67 9.19 0.13
CA LEU A 161 5.84 10.20 0.80
C LEU A 161 5.24 9.69 2.12
N LEU A 162 4.69 8.46 2.12
CA LEU A 162 4.13 7.85 3.33
C LEU A 162 5.20 7.55 4.38
N SER A 163 6.37 7.08 3.94
CA SER A 163 7.53 6.87 4.82
C SER A 163 8.02 8.20 5.41
N GLY A 164 8.10 9.27 4.62
CA GLY A 164 8.45 10.61 5.09
C GLY A 164 7.46 11.15 6.13
N PHE A 165 6.16 10.99 5.89
CA PHE A 165 5.13 11.34 6.88
C PHE A 165 5.28 10.51 8.17
N GLY A 166 5.48 9.20 8.06
CA GLY A 166 5.71 8.31 9.20
C GLY A 166 6.96 8.68 10.00
N ALA A 167 8.03 9.09 9.32
CA ALA A 167 9.29 9.52 9.95
C ALA A 167 9.14 10.80 10.78
N VAL A 168 8.18 11.66 10.46
CA VAL A 168 7.88 12.87 11.25
C VAL A 168 6.84 12.57 12.34
N ASN A 169 5.79 11.83 12.00
CA ASN A 169 4.68 11.56 12.90
C ASN A 169 5.07 10.62 14.06
N TYR A 170 5.97 9.66 13.82
CA TYR A 170 6.40 8.71 14.85
C TYR A 170 7.18 9.39 15.98
N PRO A 171 8.23 10.21 15.73
CA PRO A 171 8.85 11.01 16.77
C PRO A 171 7.86 11.93 17.47
N TYR A 172 6.96 12.62 16.75
CA TYR A 172 5.98 13.51 17.38
C TYR A 172 5.09 12.78 18.40
N THR A 173 4.62 11.57 18.04
CA THR A 173 3.73 10.77 18.89
C THR A 173 4.51 10.09 20.04
N SER A 174 5.74 9.64 19.77
CA SER A 174 6.59 8.94 20.74
C SER A 174 7.51 9.87 21.54
N MET A 175 7.53 11.18 21.27
CA MET A 175 8.33 12.17 22.00
C MET A 175 7.98 12.16 23.49
N THR A 176 6.71 11.96 23.82
CA THR A 176 6.19 11.85 25.20
C THR A 176 6.75 10.67 25.97
N TYR A 177 7.23 9.62 25.29
CA TYR A 177 7.91 8.49 25.91
C TYR A 177 9.35 8.85 26.34
N PHE A 178 10.01 9.73 25.58
CA PHE A 178 11.39 10.18 25.85
C PHE A 178 11.46 11.49 26.64
N MET A 179 10.35 12.25 26.71
CA MET A 179 10.24 13.41 27.58
C MET A 179 10.07 12.96 29.02
N LYS A 180 10.98 13.41 29.89
CA LYS A 180 10.85 13.23 31.34
C LYS A 180 9.53 13.87 31.78
N ASN A 181 8.61 13.06 32.31
CA ASN A 181 7.39 13.57 32.93
C ASN A 181 7.79 14.44 34.12
N VAL A 182 7.53 15.75 34.03
CA VAL A 182 7.82 16.70 35.10
C VAL A 182 6.66 16.67 36.08
N SER A 183 6.91 16.20 37.31
CA SER A 183 5.91 16.22 38.37
C SER A 183 5.69 17.65 38.89
N PRO A 184 4.48 18.01 39.33
CA PRO A 184 4.23 19.29 40.01
C PRO A 184 5.16 19.54 41.20
N THR A 185 5.58 18.47 41.88
CA THR A 185 6.54 18.54 43.01
C THR A 185 7.93 18.97 42.56
N ASP A 186 8.37 18.56 41.37
CA ASP A 186 9.68 18.93 40.82
C ASP A 186 9.73 20.41 40.44
N ILE A 187 8.59 20.94 39.95
CA ILE A 187 8.41 22.36 39.66
C ILE A 187 8.53 23.18 40.94
N GLN A 188 7.79 22.80 41.99
CA GLN A 188 7.83 23.50 43.28
C GLN A 188 9.21 23.44 43.94
N MET A 189 9.94 22.33 43.82
CA MET A 189 11.32 22.25 44.31
C MET A 189 12.24 23.22 43.56
N GLN A 190 12.12 23.35 42.24
CA GLN A 190 12.94 24.30 41.51
C GLN A 190 12.57 25.76 41.78
N GLU A 191 11.28 26.08 41.91
CA GLU A 191 10.86 27.43 42.31
C GLU A 191 11.46 27.83 43.66
N LYS A 192 11.40 26.94 44.66
CA LYS A 192 12.02 27.18 45.97
C LYS A 192 13.53 27.37 45.85
N LYS A 193 14.21 26.56 45.02
CA LYS A 193 15.66 26.66 44.81
C LYS A 193 16.05 27.99 44.15
N VAL A 194 15.25 28.46 43.19
CA VAL A 194 15.44 29.76 42.53
C VAL A 194 15.24 30.90 43.53
N MET A 195 14.18 30.88 44.33
CA MET A 195 13.94 31.87 45.40
C MET A 195 15.10 31.94 46.39
N GLN A 196 15.56 30.79 46.88
CA GLN A 196 16.72 30.72 47.80
C GLN A 196 17.99 31.29 47.18
N THR A 197 18.23 31.02 45.89
CA THR A 197 19.39 31.56 45.19
C THR A 197 19.29 33.08 45.04
N LEU A 198 18.09 33.59 44.77
CA LEU A 198 17.81 35.02 44.67
C LEU A 198 18.07 35.73 46.01
N ASP A 199 17.59 35.15 47.11
CA ASP A 199 17.83 35.67 48.47
C ASP A 199 19.33 35.70 48.81
N MET A 200 20.08 34.65 48.47
CA MET A 200 21.54 34.62 48.65
C MET A 200 22.27 35.69 47.84
N ILE A 201 21.82 35.95 46.60
CA ILE A 201 22.38 37.02 45.76
C ILE A 201 22.09 38.38 46.40
N ILE A 202 20.87 38.61 46.87
CA ILE A 202 20.48 39.85 47.56
C ILE A 202 21.34 40.05 48.82
N MET A 203 21.53 39.01 49.62
CA MET A 203 22.37 39.07 50.81
C MET A 203 23.84 39.37 50.49
N LYS A 204 24.38 38.87 49.37
CA LYS A 204 25.74 39.17 48.91
C LYS A 204 25.90 40.56 48.29
N LYS A 205 24.81 41.19 47.85
CA LYS A 205 24.81 42.53 47.24
C LYS A 205 24.74 43.65 48.29
N LYS A 206 24.44 43.30 49.54
CA LYS A 206 24.44 44.19 50.70
C LYS A 206 25.82 44.20 51.35
#